data_AF-A0A7V2KV69-F1
#
_entry.id   AF-A0A7V2KV69-F1
#
_cell.length_a   1.000
_cell.length_b   1.000
_cell.length_c   1.000
_cell.angle_alpha   90.00
_cell.angle_beta   90.00
_cell.angle_gamma   90.00
#
_symmetry.space_group_name_H-M   'P 1'
#
loop_
_entity.id
_entity.type
_entity.pdbx_description
1 polymer ?
#
loop_
_entity_poly.entity_id
_entity_poly.type
_entity_poly.pdbx_seq_one_letter_code
_entity_poly.pdbx_strand_id
1 'polypeptide(L)' 'MTKFNVGDRVRVLDRPGWPGGYKIANWEGQITEVKEDPLGYVIMRADKTGYDMAFPETELEKIQ' A
#
# COMPACT_ATOMS: atom_id res chain seq x y z
N MET A 1 -14.99 3.48 5.96
CA MET A 1 -14.32 4.71 5.46
C MET A 1 -12.84 4.42 5.42
N THR A 2 -12.24 4.61 4.26
CA THR A 2 -10.80 4.50 4.05
C THR A 2 -10.03 5.46 4.95
N LYS A 3 -8.88 5.01 5.48
CA LYS A 3 -7.97 5.81 6.32
C LYS A 3 -6.99 6.66 5.50
N PHE A 4 -6.89 6.40 4.20
CA PHE A 4 -5.89 7.02 3.33
C PHE A 4 -6.55 7.89 2.27
N ASN A 5 -5.82 8.91 1.82
CA ASN A 5 -6.18 9.73 0.68
C ASN A 5 -5.14 9.59 -0.44
N VAL A 6 -5.55 9.90 -1.66
CA VAL A 6 -4.60 10.04 -2.79
C VAL A 6 -3.57 11.12 -2.43
N GLY A 7 -2.30 10.79 -2.60
CA GLY A 7 -1.17 11.64 -2.27
C GLY A 7 -0.51 11.31 -0.92
N ASP A 8 -1.18 10.55 -0.04
CA ASP A 8 -0.62 10.15 1.25
C ASP A 8 0.64 9.30 1.07
N ARG A 9 1.60 9.50 1.97
CA ARG A 9 2.82 8.68 2.01
C ARG A 9 2.63 7.54 3.00
N VAL A 10 2.92 6.34 2.53
CA VAL A 10 2.68 5.13 3.29
C VAL A 10 3.90 4.22 3.28
N ARG A 11 3.95 3.35 4.28
CA ARG A 11 4.92 2.27 4.42
C ARG A 11 4.20 0.95 4.59
N VAL A 12 4.65 -0.08 3.86
CA VAL A 12 4.19 -1.46 4.03
C VAL A 12 4.74 -2.00 5.34
N LEU A 13 3.85 -2.34 6.27
CA LEU A 13 4.20 -2.90 7.57
C LEU A 13 4.75 -4.32 7.41
N ASP A 14 3.91 -5.23 6.94
CA ASP A 14 4.29 -6.60 6.62
C ASP A 14 3.27 -7.18 5.63
N ARG A 15 3.76 -7.67 4.49
CA ARG A 15 2.96 -8.46 3.55
C ARG A 15 3.60 -9.83 3.30
N PRO A 16 3.22 -10.84 4.10
CA PRO A 16 3.60 -12.22 3.82
C PRO A 16 2.82 -12.75 2.61
N GLY A 17 3.49 -13.50 1.73
CA GLY A 17 2.82 -14.18 0.61
C GLY A 17 2.59 -13.33 -0.64
N TRP A 18 3.44 -12.33 -0.91
CA TRP A 18 3.42 -11.66 -2.22
C TRP A 18 3.64 -12.69 -3.35
N PRO A 19 2.98 -12.53 -4.52
CA PRO A 19 3.22 -13.39 -5.68
C PRO A 19 4.73 -13.57 -5.95
N GLY A 20 5.20 -14.81 -5.88
CA GLY A 20 6.63 -15.15 -5.97
C GLY A 20 7.30 -15.52 -4.64
N GLY A 21 6.57 -15.54 -3.52
CA GLY A 21 7.09 -16.00 -2.22
C GLY A 21 7.95 -14.97 -1.47
N TYR A 22 7.98 -13.72 -1.96
CA TYR A 22 8.75 -12.65 -1.34
C TYR A 22 7.98 -11.98 -0.19
N LYS A 23 8.71 -11.64 0.87
CA LYS A 23 8.20 -10.79 1.94
C LYS A 23 8.39 -9.32 1.53
N ILE A 24 7.30 -8.57 1.39
CA ILE A 24 7.37 -7.12 1.18
C ILE A 24 7.13 -6.46 2.54
N ALA A 25 8.19 -5.89 3.11
CA ALA A 25 8.15 -5.14 4.37
C ALA A 25 9.05 -3.91 4.26
N ASN A 26 8.64 -2.81 4.90
CA ASN A 26 9.31 -1.51 4.87
C ASN A 26 9.43 -0.87 3.47
N TRP A 27 8.55 -1.24 2.54
CA TRP A 27 8.49 -0.54 1.26
C TRP A 27 7.68 0.73 1.45
N GLU A 28 8.22 1.84 0.97
CA GLU A 28 7.53 3.11 0.99
C GLU A 28 6.97 3.43 -0.39
N GLY A 29 5.94 4.27 -0.39
CA GLY A 29 5.32 4.73 -1.61
C GLY A 29 4.28 5.80 -1.34
N GLN A 30 3.66 6.24 -2.43
CA GLN A 30 2.58 7.20 -2.41
C GLN A 30 1.28 6.54 -2.85
N ILE A 31 0.18 6.83 -2.15
CA ILE A 31 -1.14 6.39 -2.59
C ILE A 31 -1.54 7.15 -3.85
N THR A 32 -1.82 6.42 -4.92
CA THR A 32 -2.25 6.97 -6.21
C THR A 32 -3.75 6.78 -6.43
N GLU A 33 -4.37 5.79 -5.79
CA GLU A 33 -5.80 5.53 -5.90
C GLU A 33 -6.32 4.91 -4.59
N VAL A 34 -7.54 5.27 -4.21
CA VAL A 34 -8.25 4.68 -3.07
C VAL A 34 -9.49 3.99 -3.60
N LYS A 35 -9.63 2.69 -3.35
CA LYS A 35 -10.79 1.91 -3.77
C LYS A 35 -11.74 1.77 -2.59
N GLU A 36 -12.91 2.36 -2.74
CA GLU A 36 -14.01 2.20 -1.80
C GLU A 36 -14.64 0.80 -1.98
N ASP A 37 -14.03 -0.20 -1.35
CA ASP A 37 -14.60 -1.54 -1.24
C ASP A 37 -14.80 -1.92 0.24
N PRO A 38 -15.58 -2.99 0.54
CA PRO A 38 -15.86 -3.39 1.91
C PRO A 38 -14.63 -3.79 2.73
N LEU A 39 -13.51 -4.09 2.07
CA LEU A 39 -12.27 -4.54 2.69
C LEU A 39 -11.22 -3.42 2.81
N GLY A 40 -11.39 -2.31 2.09
CA GLY A 40 -10.49 -1.17 2.03
C GLY A 40 -9.18 -1.53 1.33
N TYR A 41 -9.10 -1.21 0.03
CA TYR A 41 -7.86 -1.36 -0.74
C TYR A 41 -7.41 -0.02 -1.30
N VAL A 42 -6.09 0.14 -1.39
CA VAL A 42 -5.45 1.31 -2.00
C VAL A 42 -4.40 0.86 -3.00
N ILE A 43 -4.18 1.68 -4.02
CA ILE A 43 -3.07 1.54 -4.95
C ILE A 43 -1.94 2.44 -4.47
N MET A 44 -0.79 1.85 -4.21
CA MET A 44 0.44 2.53 -3.82
C MET A 44 1.44 2.43 -4.97
N ARG A 45 2.00 3.57 -5.39
CA ARG A 45 3.20 3.57 -6.21
C ARG A 45 4.42 3.38 -5.33
N ALA A 46 5.05 2.22 -5.41
CA ALA A 46 6.22 1.89 -4.60
C ALA A 46 7.47 2.62 -5.10
N ASP A 47 8.21 3.30 -4.22
CA ASP A 47 9.39 4.07 -4.60
C ASP A 47 10.51 3.17 -5.15
N LYS A 48 10.66 1.98 -4.56
CA LYS A 48 11.74 1.04 -4.89
C LYS A 48 11.65 0.53 -6.33
N THR A 49 10.45 0.38 -6.88
CA THR A 49 10.23 -0.23 -8.19
C THR A 49 9.57 0.71 -9.18
N GLY A 50 8.92 1.78 -8.72
CA GLY A 50 8.09 2.66 -9.53
C GLY A 50 6.80 2.01 -10.03
N TYR A 51 6.42 0.83 -9.51
CA TYR A 51 5.19 0.14 -9.90
C TYR A 51 4.02 0.50 -8.99
N ASP A 52 2.83 0.54 -9.58
CA ASP A 52 1.56 0.68 -8.88
C ASP A 52 1.11 -0.69 -8.37
N MET A 53 0.89 -0.80 -7.06
CA MET A 53 0.66 -2.05 -6.36
C MET A 53 -0.55 -1.91 -5.43
N ALA A 54 -1.46 -2.88 -5.47
CA ALA A 54 -2.65 -2.87 -4.61
C ALA A 54 -2.35 -3.47 -3.24
N PHE A 55 -2.65 -2.73 -2.17
CA PHE A 55 -2.51 -3.17 -0.77
C PHE A 55 -3.82 -3.00 -0.01
N PRO A 56 -4.17 -3.93 0.89
CA PRO A 56 -5.14 -3.68 1.94
C PRO A 56 -4.65 -2.54 2.84
N GLU A 57 -5.57 -1.68 3.28
CA GLU A 57 -5.24 -0.59 4.19
C GLU A 57 -4.60 -1.06 5.50
N THR A 58 -4.93 -2.27 5.96
CA THR A 58 -4.40 -2.85 7.20
C THR A 58 -2.92 -3.23 7.12
N GLU A 59 -2.37 -3.36 5.91
CA GLU A 59 -0.96 -3.69 5.67
C GLU A 59 -0.08 -2.45 5.52
N LEU A 60 -0.68 -1.26 5.59
CA LEU A 60 -0.03 0.03 5.38
C LEU A 60 -0.10 0.88 6.63
N GLU A 61 0.92 1.70 6.81
CA GLU A 61 0.98 2.75 7.82
C GLU A 61 1.24 4.08 7.13
N LYS A 62 0.46 5.12 7.48
CA LYS A 62 0.71 6.48 7.02
C LYS A 62 1.93 7.04 7.72
N ILE A 63 2.89 7.56 6.96
CA ILE A 63 4.14 8.14 7.47
C ILE A 63 4.23 9.66 7.28
N GLN A 64 3.38 10.23 6.42
CA GLN A 64 3.24 11.67 6.17
C GLN A 64 1.84 11.99 5.66
#